data_AF-A0A7C5SLS0-F1
#
_entry.id   AF-A0A7C5SLS0-F1
#
_cell.length_a   1.000
_cell.length_b   1.000
_cell.length_c   1.000
_cell.angle_alpha   90.00
_cell.angle_beta   90.00
_cell.angle_gamma   90.00
#
_symmetry.space_group_name_H-M   'P 1'
#
loop_
_entity.id
_entity.type
_entity.pdbx_description
1 polymer ?
#
loop_
_entity_poly.entity_id
_entity_poly.type
_entity_poly.pdbx_seq_one_letter_code
_entity_poly.pdbx_strand_id
1 'polypeptide(L)'
;MEVSEHCISSERSAVCSVSEWGEVLSSKINSVVVPSNICIGTKLSLYRLILLRILKLSSYKLKNRIAIWAVTRSGLISDCAEVVIVDLNEKDWFQLYSKKLPGILALPLSEPLRVLIFTLVGASGIFVNLLCALATYNLLFNFGYIANPVASTAGFETSVLWNFTLHEKITFRGTSLNRSLKSVLIRLVKYHFVSIGSWVTQVTLATMLPILLHTPFWLAQLTGILLGFIVNFIFGYIYTWSKNRIMQNYQRGVK
;
A
#
# COMPACT_ATOMS: atom_id res chain seq x y z
N MET A 1 -18.88 15.85 -22.18
CA MET A 1 -18.82 14.43 -21.80
C MET A 1 -20.05 14.17 -20.96
N GLU A 2 -20.99 13.36 -21.46
CA GLU A 2 -22.05 12.80 -20.61
C GLU A 2 -21.36 11.92 -19.57
N VAL A 3 -21.44 12.33 -18.31
CA VAL A 3 -20.93 11.54 -17.20
C VAL A 3 -21.97 10.47 -16.93
N SER A 4 -21.63 9.20 -17.11
CA SER A 4 -22.54 8.11 -16.75
C SER A 4 -22.88 8.22 -15.26
N GLU A 5 -24.17 8.31 -14.95
CA GLU A 5 -24.65 8.50 -13.58
C GLU A 5 -25.13 7.17 -13.00
N HIS A 6 -24.81 6.94 -11.73
CA HIS A 6 -25.33 5.86 -10.93
C HIS A 6 -26.19 6.45 -9.82
N CYS A 7 -27.51 6.22 -9.90
CA CYS A 7 -28.49 6.77 -8.97
C CYS A 7 -29.07 5.69 -8.06
N ILE A 8 -29.15 5.99 -6.77
CA ILE A 8 -29.81 5.17 -5.76
C ILE A 8 -31.06 5.91 -5.29
N SER A 9 -32.22 5.28 -5.41
CA SER A 9 -33.50 5.84 -4.94
C SER A 9 -33.84 5.35 -3.54
N SER A 10 -34.08 6.28 -2.62
CA SER A 10 -34.77 6.05 -1.35
C SER A 10 -36.21 6.57 -1.46
N GLU A 11 -37.12 6.12 -0.59
CA GLU A 11 -38.56 6.44 -0.63
C GLU A 11 -38.90 7.94 -0.70
N ARG A 12 -37.96 8.82 -0.32
CA ARG A 12 -38.15 10.29 -0.32
C ARG A 12 -37.16 11.09 -1.17
N SER A 13 -36.08 10.47 -1.67
CA SER A 13 -35.05 11.18 -2.45
C SER A 13 -34.19 10.22 -3.27
N ALA A 14 -33.76 10.64 -4.46
CA ALA A 14 -32.78 9.91 -5.26
C ALA A 14 -31.44 10.63 -5.20
N VAL A 15 -30.36 9.90 -4.93
CA VAL A 15 -28.99 10.42 -4.94
C VAL A 15 -28.27 9.84 -6.13
N CYS A 16 -27.77 10.70 -7.02
CA CYS A 16 -27.01 10.34 -8.20
C CYS A 16 -25.54 10.64 -7.97
N SER A 17 -24.69 9.69 -8.32
CA SER A 17 -23.24 9.82 -8.30
C SER A 17 -22.67 9.59 -9.69
N VAL A 18 -21.49 10.13 -9.92
CA VAL A 18 -20.69 9.76 -11.09
C VAL A 18 -20.38 8.25 -11.01
N SER A 19 -20.46 7.53 -12.13
CA SER A 19 -20.42 6.05 -12.14
C SER A 19 -19.25 5.43 -11.37
N GLU A 20 -18.07 6.06 -11.40
CA GLU A 20 -16.88 5.63 -10.69
C GLU A 20 -17.03 5.66 -9.16
N TRP A 21 -17.97 6.47 -8.66
CA TRP A 21 -18.26 6.66 -7.24
C TRP A 21 -19.47 5.87 -6.74
N GLY A 22 -20.15 5.11 -7.61
CA GLY A 22 -21.39 4.41 -7.25
C GLY A 22 -21.24 3.42 -6.08
N GLU A 23 -20.11 2.71 -6.00
CA GLU A 23 -19.83 1.81 -4.86
C GLU A 23 -19.59 2.56 -3.56
N VAL A 24 -18.87 3.69 -3.62
CA VAL A 24 -18.64 4.58 -2.48
C VAL A 24 -19.95 5.21 -2.01
N LEU A 25 -20.82 5.60 -2.95
CA LEU A 25 -22.15 6.08 -2.64
C LEU A 25 -22.94 5.00 -1.89
N SER A 26 -22.96 3.78 -2.43
CA SER A 26 -23.72 2.66 -1.87
C SER A 26 -23.28 2.31 -0.45
N SER A 27 -21.98 2.44 -0.13
CA SER A 27 -21.45 2.13 1.20
C SER A 27 -21.75 3.23 2.24
N LYS A 28 -21.95 4.48 1.80
CA LYS A 28 -22.12 5.64 2.70
C LYS A 28 -23.54 6.18 2.78
N ILE A 29 -24.40 5.88 1.81
CA ILE A 29 -25.73 6.49 1.72
C ILE A 29 -26.59 6.23 2.97
N ASN A 30 -26.51 5.02 3.55
CA ASN A 30 -27.25 4.67 4.77
C ASN A 30 -26.75 5.40 6.03
N SER A 31 -25.55 5.98 5.99
CA SER A 31 -24.96 6.72 7.11
C SER A 31 -25.18 8.23 7.03
N VAL A 32 -25.77 8.72 5.94
CA VAL A 32 -26.00 10.14 5.69
C VAL A 32 -27.50 10.39 5.67
N VAL A 33 -27.99 11.26 6.55
CA VAL A 33 -29.36 11.78 6.43
C VAL A 33 -29.35 12.73 5.24
N VAL A 34 -30.18 12.45 4.22
CA VAL A 34 -30.17 13.22 2.97
C VAL A 34 -31.42 14.12 2.88
N PRO A 35 -31.34 15.39 3.31
CA PRO A 35 -32.31 16.43 2.96
C PRO A 35 -32.43 16.64 1.43
N SER A 36 -33.50 17.31 1.01
CA SER A 36 -33.63 17.81 -0.36
C SER A 36 -32.54 18.84 -0.69
N ASN A 37 -32.02 18.81 -1.93
CA ASN A 37 -31.04 19.77 -2.50
C ASN A 37 -29.65 19.84 -1.84
N ILE A 38 -28.97 18.70 -1.68
CA ILE A 38 -27.60 18.64 -1.13
C ILE A 38 -26.61 18.04 -2.14
N CYS A 39 -25.42 18.62 -2.17
CA CYS A 39 -24.24 18.06 -2.81
C CYS A 39 -23.43 17.25 -1.78
N ILE A 40 -22.98 16.06 -2.17
CA ILE A 40 -22.04 15.27 -1.37
C ILE A 40 -20.65 15.41 -1.97
N GLY A 41 -19.71 15.84 -1.13
CA GLY A 41 -18.32 15.99 -1.50
C GLY A 41 -17.39 15.37 -0.49
N THR A 42 -16.12 15.25 -0.86
CA THR A 42 -15.06 14.84 0.05
C THR A 42 -13.91 15.84 0.03
N LYS A 43 -13.31 16.07 1.19
CA LYS A 43 -12.12 16.90 1.32
C LYS A 43 -10.89 16.08 0.96
N LEU A 44 -10.10 16.59 0.03
CA LEU A 44 -8.94 15.93 -0.51
C LEU A 44 -7.66 16.48 0.12
N SER A 45 -6.73 15.58 0.42
CA SER A 45 -5.33 15.95 0.57
C SER A 45 -4.74 16.33 -0.80
N LEU A 46 -3.59 17.00 -0.80
CA LEU A 46 -2.90 17.38 -2.04
C LEU A 46 -2.59 16.16 -2.91
N TYR A 47 -2.12 15.06 -2.31
CA TYR A 47 -1.78 13.84 -3.05
C TYR A 47 -3.02 13.18 -3.68
N ARG A 48 -4.17 13.15 -3.00
CA ARG A 48 -5.42 12.59 -3.54
C ARG A 48 -5.94 13.42 -4.70
N LEU A 49 -5.82 14.74 -4.60
CA LEU A 49 -6.18 15.64 -5.69
C LEU A 49 -5.33 15.39 -6.94
N ILE A 50 -4.02 15.19 -6.77
CA ILE A 50 -3.12 14.85 -7.88
C ILE A 50 -3.50 13.48 -8.46
N LEU A 51 -3.75 12.47 -7.62
CA LEU A 51 -4.16 11.13 -8.07
C LEU A 51 -5.47 11.15 -8.85
N LEU A 52 -6.49 11.86 -8.38
CA LEU A 52 -7.76 12.00 -9.12
C LEU A 52 -7.55 12.59 -10.51
N ARG A 53 -6.66 13.58 -10.65
CA ARG A 53 -6.32 14.19 -11.94
C ARG A 53 -5.56 13.23 -12.86
N ILE A 54 -4.54 12.54 -12.32
CA ILE A 54 -3.73 11.57 -13.10
C ILE A 54 -4.61 10.41 -13.59
N LEU A 55 -5.46 9.86 -12.71
CA LEU A 55 -6.33 8.74 -13.02
C LEU A 55 -7.58 9.14 -13.84
N LYS A 56 -7.74 10.44 -14.12
CA LYS A 56 -8.91 11.02 -14.79
C LYS A 56 -10.22 10.52 -14.17
N LEU A 57 -10.27 10.49 -12.84
CA LEU A 57 -11.47 10.10 -12.11
C LEU A 57 -12.47 11.24 -12.16
N SER A 58 -13.63 10.94 -12.75
CA SER A 58 -14.69 11.90 -13.00
C SER A 58 -15.30 12.41 -11.68
N SER A 59 -15.61 13.71 -11.62
CA SER A 59 -16.29 14.35 -10.49
C SER A 59 -17.13 15.51 -11.03
N TYR A 60 -18.24 15.84 -10.38
CA TYR A 60 -19.13 16.92 -10.83
C TYR A 60 -18.46 18.30 -10.72
N LYS A 61 -17.72 18.55 -9.64
CA LYS A 61 -16.99 19.80 -9.42
C LYS A 61 -15.79 19.59 -8.53
N LEU A 62 -14.67 20.20 -8.89
CA LEU A 62 -13.44 20.22 -8.09
C LEU A 62 -13.07 21.68 -7.78
N LYS A 63 -13.27 22.13 -6.54
CA LYS A 63 -12.92 23.49 -6.10
C LYS A 63 -12.22 23.44 -4.74
N ASN A 64 -11.09 24.14 -4.56
CA ASN A 64 -10.36 24.26 -3.29
C ASN A 64 -10.21 22.95 -2.50
N ARG A 65 -9.80 21.86 -3.17
CA ARG A 65 -9.62 20.51 -2.60
C ARG A 65 -10.89 19.80 -2.18
N ILE A 66 -12.06 20.26 -2.61
CA ILE A 66 -13.32 19.54 -2.43
C ILE A 66 -13.69 18.93 -3.78
N ALA A 67 -13.84 17.61 -3.82
CA ALA A 67 -14.42 16.91 -4.97
C ALA A 67 -15.88 16.59 -4.65
N ILE A 68 -16.79 17.13 -5.44
CA ILE A 68 -18.22 16.80 -5.40
C ILE A 68 -18.45 15.62 -6.34
N TRP A 69 -19.01 14.55 -5.80
CA TRP A 69 -19.13 13.28 -6.51
C TRP A 69 -20.54 12.68 -6.47
N ALA A 70 -21.45 13.23 -5.65
CA ALA A 70 -22.88 12.91 -5.70
C ALA A 70 -23.77 14.14 -5.45
N VAL A 71 -25.00 14.08 -5.98
CA VAL A 71 -26.03 15.13 -5.93
C VAL A 71 -27.41 14.50 -5.78
N THR A 72 -28.33 15.16 -5.08
CA THR A 72 -29.73 14.74 -5.04
C THR A 72 -30.46 15.14 -6.34
N ARG A 73 -31.23 14.22 -6.93
CA ARG A 73 -31.87 14.34 -8.25
C ARG A 73 -32.85 15.51 -8.39
N SER A 74 -33.23 16.17 -7.29
CA SER A 74 -34.11 17.35 -7.31
C SER A 74 -33.40 18.67 -7.66
N GLY A 75 -32.08 18.69 -7.86
CA GLY A 75 -31.34 19.91 -8.25
C GLY A 75 -30.42 19.70 -9.44
N LEU A 76 -30.39 20.65 -10.37
CA LEU A 76 -29.22 20.82 -11.25
C LEU A 76 -27.99 21.10 -10.38
N ILE A 77 -26.79 20.76 -10.86
CA ILE A 77 -25.49 21.03 -10.18
C ILE A 77 -25.34 22.52 -9.78
N SER A 78 -26.08 23.43 -10.44
CA SER A 78 -26.15 24.86 -10.14
C SER A 78 -26.88 25.23 -8.84
N ASP A 79 -27.74 24.35 -8.31
CA ASP A 79 -28.65 24.62 -7.19
C ASP A 79 -28.24 23.96 -5.86
N CYS A 80 -26.99 23.50 -5.73
CA CYS A 80 -26.49 22.97 -4.47
C CYS A 80 -26.38 24.07 -3.41
N ALA A 81 -27.40 24.18 -2.55
CA ALA A 81 -27.43 25.11 -1.43
C ALA A 81 -26.42 24.74 -0.34
N GLU A 82 -26.19 23.45 -0.10
CA GLU A 82 -25.28 22.95 0.93
C GLU A 82 -24.42 21.77 0.41
N VAL A 83 -23.16 21.73 0.85
CA VAL A 83 -22.22 20.64 0.55
C VAL A 83 -21.92 19.86 1.83
N VAL A 84 -22.41 18.64 1.91
CA VAL A 84 -22.08 17.70 3.00
C VAL A 84 -20.73 17.07 2.69
N ILE A 85 -19.75 17.29 3.57
CA ILE A 85 -18.42 16.70 3.46
C ILE A 85 -18.43 15.32 4.12
N VAL A 86 -18.17 14.30 3.33
CA VAL A 86 -18.02 12.92 3.79
C VAL A 86 -16.54 12.53 3.74
N ASP A 87 -16.03 12.11 4.89
CA ASP A 87 -14.68 11.55 5.00
C ASP A 87 -14.65 10.12 4.48
N LEU A 88 -13.78 9.90 3.50
CA LEU A 88 -13.56 8.61 2.88
C LEU A 88 -12.41 7.86 3.58
N ASN A 89 -12.71 6.63 3.99
CA ASN A 89 -11.75 5.73 4.63
C ASN A 89 -10.83 5.06 3.60
N GLU A 90 -9.80 4.35 4.05
CA GLU A 90 -8.83 3.65 3.18
C GLU A 90 -9.50 2.67 2.20
N LYS A 91 -10.62 2.05 2.59
CA LYS A 91 -11.38 1.11 1.75
C LYS A 91 -12.10 1.82 0.61
N ASP A 92 -12.71 2.97 0.90
CA ASP A 92 -13.43 3.78 -0.08
C ASP A 92 -12.46 4.26 -1.18
N TRP A 93 -11.24 4.67 -0.81
CA TRP A 93 -10.18 5.02 -1.76
C TRP A 93 -9.68 3.84 -2.57
N PHE A 94 -9.50 2.68 -1.93
CA PHE A 94 -9.10 1.47 -2.63
C PHE A 94 -10.11 1.06 -3.70
N GLN A 95 -11.41 1.08 -3.38
CA GLN A 95 -12.49 0.80 -4.33
C GLN A 95 -12.41 1.76 -5.52
N LEU A 96 -12.32 3.06 -5.27
CA LEU A 96 -12.24 4.08 -6.31
C LEU A 96 -11.01 3.89 -7.23
N TYR A 97 -9.83 3.63 -6.66
CA TYR A 97 -8.61 3.45 -7.44
C TYR A 97 -8.59 2.13 -8.21
N SER A 98 -9.16 1.06 -7.65
CA SER A 98 -9.21 -0.26 -8.29
C SER A 98 -10.02 -0.30 -9.60
N LYS A 99 -10.86 0.72 -9.86
CA LYS A 99 -11.58 0.88 -11.14
C LYS A 99 -10.67 1.25 -12.31
N LYS A 100 -9.55 1.93 -12.05
CA LYS A 100 -8.61 2.42 -13.08
C LYS A 100 -7.21 1.82 -12.97
N LEU A 101 -6.86 1.28 -11.81
CA LEU A 101 -5.55 0.70 -11.52
C LEU A 101 -5.67 -0.77 -11.13
N PRO A 102 -4.68 -1.61 -11.48
CA PRO A 102 -4.59 -2.95 -10.92
C PRO A 102 -4.47 -2.86 -9.39
N GLY A 103 -5.05 -3.83 -8.67
CA GLY A 103 -5.06 -3.85 -7.21
C GLY A 103 -3.68 -3.73 -6.56
N ILE A 104 -2.64 -4.19 -7.27
CA ILE A 104 -1.22 -4.08 -6.91
C ILE A 104 -0.80 -2.61 -6.69
N LEU A 105 -1.31 -1.69 -7.50
CA LEU A 105 -1.01 -0.26 -7.42
C LEU A 105 -2.08 0.51 -6.63
N ALA A 106 -3.36 0.15 -6.75
CA ALA A 106 -4.44 0.84 -6.06
C ALA A 106 -4.26 0.82 -4.52
N LEU A 107 -3.74 -0.29 -4.01
CA LEU A 107 -3.60 -0.56 -2.59
C LEU A 107 -2.56 0.32 -1.87
N PRO A 108 -1.27 0.36 -2.29
CA PRO A 108 -0.29 1.25 -1.67
C PRO A 108 -0.70 2.73 -1.79
N LEU A 109 -1.39 3.10 -2.88
CA LEU A 109 -1.90 4.45 -3.08
C LEU A 109 -3.04 4.82 -2.11
N SER A 110 -3.83 3.85 -1.65
CA SER A 110 -4.90 4.07 -0.66
C SER A 110 -4.39 4.24 0.77
N GLU A 111 -3.23 3.67 1.12
CA GLU A 111 -2.65 3.68 2.48
C GLU A 111 -1.23 4.30 2.52
N PRO A 112 -1.05 5.58 2.10
CA PRO A 112 0.28 6.15 1.90
C PRO A 112 1.11 6.24 3.19
N LEU A 113 0.47 6.47 4.34
CA LEU A 113 1.17 6.51 5.62
C LEU A 113 1.73 5.13 5.98
N ARG A 114 0.99 4.04 5.70
CA ARG A 114 1.47 2.69 5.96
C ARG A 114 2.60 2.31 5.02
N VAL A 115 2.52 2.71 3.75
CA VAL A 115 3.62 2.56 2.79
C VAL A 115 4.86 3.30 3.28
N LEU A 116 4.72 4.55 3.74
CA LEU A 116 5.84 5.33 4.26
C LEU A 116 6.50 4.64 5.46
N ILE A 117 5.71 4.17 6.44
CA ILE A 117 6.22 3.42 7.60
C ILE A 117 6.90 2.12 7.14
N PHE A 118 6.32 1.41 6.17
CA PHE A 118 6.90 0.20 5.62
C PHE A 118 8.27 0.48 4.98
N THR A 119 8.37 1.54 4.19
CA THR A 119 9.63 1.96 3.54
C THR A 119 10.68 2.40 4.56
N LEU A 120 10.30 3.16 5.59
CA LEU A 120 11.23 3.60 6.64
C LEU A 120 11.76 2.42 7.46
N VAL A 121 10.89 1.46 7.81
CA VAL A 121 11.30 0.21 8.46
C VAL A 121 12.24 -0.57 7.54
N GLY A 122 11.89 -0.73 6.27
CA GLY A 122 12.72 -1.41 5.29
C GLY A 122 14.10 -0.77 5.12
N ALA A 123 14.15 0.57 5.07
CA ALA A 123 15.40 1.33 5.01
C ALA A 123 16.29 1.07 6.23
N SER A 124 15.71 0.95 7.44
CA SER A 124 16.49 0.56 8.63
C SER A 124 17.11 -0.84 8.49
N GLY A 125 16.40 -1.76 7.84
CA GLY A 125 16.92 -3.09 7.52
C GLY A 125 18.11 -3.08 6.56
N ILE A 126 18.21 -2.10 5.64
CA ILE A 126 19.37 -1.94 4.75
C ILE A 126 20.65 -1.72 5.55
N PHE A 127 20.60 -0.86 6.57
CA PHE A 127 21.75 -0.60 7.44
C PHE A 127 22.15 -1.85 8.22
N VAL A 128 21.19 -2.56 8.82
CA VAL A 128 21.43 -3.82 9.55
C VAL A 128 22.04 -4.89 8.63
N ASN A 129 21.51 -5.00 7.41
CA ASN A 129 22.00 -5.93 6.40
C ASN A 129 23.47 -5.65 6.07
N LEU A 130 23.79 -4.42 5.70
CA LEU A 130 25.16 -4.02 5.33
C LEU A 130 26.14 -4.23 6.48
N LEU A 131 25.79 -3.81 7.70
CA LEU A 131 26.67 -3.97 8.87
C LEU A 131 26.99 -5.45 9.13
N CYS A 132 25.97 -6.30 9.12
CA CYS A 132 26.15 -7.74 9.35
C CYS A 132 26.92 -8.39 8.19
N ALA A 133 26.57 -8.08 6.94
CA ALA A 133 27.28 -8.62 5.78
C ALA A 133 28.76 -8.23 5.78
N LEU A 134 29.10 -6.98 6.10
CA LEU A 134 30.49 -6.53 6.16
C LEU A 134 31.26 -7.18 7.31
N ALA A 135 30.64 -7.29 8.49
CA ALA A 135 31.25 -7.99 9.61
C ALA A 135 31.55 -9.45 9.27
N THR A 136 30.59 -10.16 8.67
CA THR A 136 30.76 -11.56 8.24
C THR A 136 31.80 -11.68 7.11
N TYR A 137 31.79 -10.76 6.14
CA TYR A 137 32.77 -10.75 5.06
C TYR A 137 34.20 -10.58 5.59
N ASN A 138 34.41 -9.65 6.52
CA ASN A 138 35.72 -9.43 7.12
C ASN A 138 36.22 -10.62 7.94
N LEU A 139 35.32 -11.38 8.59
CA LEU A 139 35.70 -12.62 9.27
C LEU A 139 36.05 -13.74 8.28
N LEU A 140 35.46 -13.72 7.09
CA LEU A 140 35.60 -14.77 6.08
C LEU A 140 36.56 -14.40 4.94
N PHE A 141 37.27 -13.28 5.00
CA PHE A 141 38.04 -12.77 3.85
C PHE A 141 39.09 -13.76 3.32
N ASN A 142 39.62 -14.63 4.19
CA ASN A 142 40.59 -15.68 3.84
C ASN A 142 39.96 -16.91 3.15
N PHE A 143 38.64 -17.02 3.09
CA PHE A 143 37.92 -18.18 2.53
C PHE A 143 37.56 -17.99 1.04
N GLY A 144 38.14 -16.99 0.37
CA GLY A 144 38.03 -16.79 -1.08
C GLY A 144 36.60 -16.54 -1.56
N TYR A 145 36.21 -17.19 -2.67
CA TYR A 145 34.94 -16.95 -3.36
C TYR A 145 33.69 -17.28 -2.53
N ILE A 146 33.81 -18.08 -1.46
CA ILE A 146 32.69 -18.43 -0.57
C ILE A 146 32.32 -17.27 0.37
N ALA A 147 33.25 -16.34 0.62
CA ALA A 147 33.04 -15.23 1.55
C ALA A 147 31.84 -14.35 1.17
N ASN A 148 31.72 -13.96 -0.10
CA ASN A 148 30.65 -13.09 -0.60
C ASN A 148 29.24 -13.65 -0.39
N PRO A 149 28.90 -14.86 -0.89
CA PRO A 149 27.54 -15.39 -0.75
C PRO A 149 27.16 -15.68 0.71
N VAL A 150 28.11 -16.15 1.53
CA VAL A 150 27.86 -16.40 2.96
C VAL A 150 27.64 -15.09 3.72
N ALA A 151 28.49 -14.08 3.50
CA ALA A 151 28.33 -12.76 4.08
C ALA A 151 27.02 -12.09 3.66
N SER A 152 26.67 -12.15 2.38
CA SER A 152 25.42 -11.61 1.86
C SER A 152 24.20 -12.30 2.49
N THR A 153 24.25 -13.63 2.62
CA THR A 153 23.17 -14.40 3.26
C THR A 153 23.02 -14.08 4.74
N ALA A 154 24.12 -13.95 5.49
CA ALA A 154 24.08 -13.55 6.90
C ALA A 154 23.46 -12.15 7.09
N GLY A 155 23.85 -11.19 6.25
CA GLY A 155 23.25 -9.86 6.24
C GLY A 155 21.76 -9.89 5.89
N PHE A 156 21.38 -10.69 4.89
CA PHE A 156 19.99 -10.88 4.50
C PHE A 156 19.13 -11.40 5.66
N GLU A 157 19.48 -12.55 6.23
CA GLU A 157 18.72 -13.19 7.31
C GLU A 157 18.53 -12.25 8.51
N THR A 158 19.61 -11.57 8.92
CA THR A 158 19.57 -10.61 10.02
C THR A 158 18.61 -9.46 9.72
N SER A 159 18.64 -8.93 8.49
CA SER A 159 17.75 -7.85 8.07
C SER A 159 16.29 -8.28 7.91
N VAL A 160 16.03 -9.51 7.49
CA VAL A 160 14.66 -10.08 7.38
C VAL A 160 14.05 -10.20 8.76
N LEU A 161 14.77 -10.74 9.74
CA LEU A 161 14.31 -10.84 11.12
C LEU A 161 14.06 -9.46 11.74
N TRP A 162 14.96 -8.50 11.48
CA TRP A 162 14.82 -7.11 11.90
C TRP A 162 13.54 -6.47 11.33
N ASN A 163 13.38 -6.52 10.01
CA ASN A 163 12.23 -5.95 9.31
C ASN A 163 10.92 -6.62 9.75
N PHE A 164 10.87 -7.94 9.85
CA PHE A 164 9.70 -8.67 10.34
C PHE A 164 9.28 -8.18 11.72
N THR A 165 10.24 -8.06 12.64
CA THR A 165 10.00 -7.63 14.02
C THR A 165 9.41 -6.22 14.05
N LEU A 166 9.98 -5.29 13.28
CA LEU A 166 9.47 -3.92 13.20
C LEU A 166 8.11 -3.84 12.49
N HIS A 167 7.87 -4.65 11.46
CA HIS A 167 6.57 -4.69 10.79
C HIS A 167 5.47 -5.19 11.74
N GLU A 168 5.72 -6.26 12.51
CA GLU A 168 4.77 -6.78 13.51
C GLU A 168 4.50 -5.77 14.64
N LYS A 169 5.54 -5.07 15.12
CA LYS A 169 5.42 -4.15 16.27
C LYS A 169 4.95 -2.74 15.90
N ILE A 170 5.30 -2.24 14.72
CA ILE A 170 5.11 -0.85 14.31
C ILE A 170 4.15 -0.77 13.11
N THR A 171 4.53 -1.30 11.94
CA THR A 171 3.78 -1.11 10.69
C THR A 171 2.35 -1.65 10.74
N PHE A 172 2.15 -2.74 11.48
CA PHE A 172 0.84 -3.36 11.68
C PHE A 172 0.32 -3.24 13.12
N ARG A 173 0.90 -2.32 13.90
CA ARG A 173 0.37 -1.93 15.22
C ARG A 173 -1.05 -1.40 15.04
N GLY A 174 -2.00 -1.93 15.79
CA GLY A 174 -3.43 -1.55 15.71
C GLY A 174 -4.28 -2.36 14.72
N THR A 175 -3.71 -3.32 13.98
CA THR A 175 -4.51 -4.29 13.23
C THR A 175 -5.02 -5.41 14.15
N SER A 176 -6.19 -5.99 13.85
CA SER A 176 -6.80 -7.09 14.62
C SER A 176 -6.11 -8.44 14.35
N LEU A 177 -4.78 -8.45 14.27
CA LEU A 177 -3.97 -9.64 14.00
C LEU A 177 -3.87 -10.49 15.27
N ASN A 178 -4.06 -11.80 15.12
CA ASN A 178 -3.77 -12.75 16.19
C ASN A 178 -2.26 -12.75 16.47
N ARG A 179 -1.88 -12.43 17.71
CA ARG A 179 -0.49 -12.38 18.18
C ARG A 179 -0.05 -13.61 18.97
N SER A 180 -0.81 -14.71 18.89
CA SER A 180 -0.34 -16.00 19.39
C SER A 180 0.97 -16.39 18.71
N LEU A 181 1.86 -17.07 19.44
CA LEU A 181 3.18 -17.49 18.94
C LEU A 181 3.05 -18.24 17.61
N LYS A 182 2.09 -19.17 17.50
CA LYS A 182 1.80 -19.91 16.27
C LYS A 182 1.47 -18.98 15.09
N SER A 183 0.65 -17.95 15.32
CA SER A 183 0.26 -17.00 14.26
C SER A 183 1.43 -16.13 13.80
N VAL A 184 2.29 -15.72 14.74
CA VAL A 184 3.50 -14.94 14.45
C VAL A 184 4.48 -15.79 13.64
N LEU A 185 4.74 -17.05 14.04
CA LEU A 185 5.61 -17.97 13.32
C LEU A 185 5.11 -18.25 11.89
N ILE A 186 3.80 -18.45 11.71
CA ILE A 186 3.23 -18.61 10.36
C ILE A 186 3.48 -17.37 9.49
N ARG A 187 3.35 -16.16 10.06
CA ARG A 187 3.65 -14.92 9.33
C ARG A 187 5.15 -14.77 9.06
N LEU A 188 6.01 -15.20 9.97
CA LEU A 188 7.47 -15.21 9.79
C LEU A 188 7.88 -16.09 8.61
N VAL A 189 7.36 -17.32 8.55
CA VAL A 189 7.63 -18.26 7.45
C VAL A 189 7.12 -17.69 6.12
N LYS A 190 5.90 -17.13 6.11
CA LYS A 190 5.37 -16.45 4.92
C LYS A 190 6.25 -15.29 4.48
N TYR A 191 6.76 -14.50 5.42
CA TYR A 191 7.64 -13.38 5.12
C TYR A 191 8.98 -13.84 4.54
N HIS A 192 9.56 -14.92 5.06
CA HIS A 192 10.77 -15.53 4.46
C HIS A 192 10.50 -16.00 3.03
N PHE A 193 9.41 -16.73 2.81
CA PHE A 193 9.05 -17.24 1.48
C PHE A 193 8.91 -16.11 0.45
N VAL A 194 8.26 -15.01 0.85
CA VAL A 194 8.10 -13.84 -0.01
C VAL A 194 9.42 -13.08 -0.20
N SER A 195 10.34 -13.17 0.75
CA SER A 195 11.66 -12.51 0.67
C SER A 195 12.69 -13.32 -0.14
N ILE A 196 12.40 -14.55 -0.58
CA ILE A 196 13.33 -15.38 -1.38
C ILE A 196 13.80 -14.64 -2.65
N GLY A 197 12.89 -13.93 -3.33
CA GLY A 197 13.26 -13.13 -4.51
C GLY A 197 14.28 -12.03 -4.20
N SER A 198 14.17 -11.42 -3.01
CA SER A 198 15.13 -10.43 -2.51
C SER A 198 16.47 -11.07 -2.16
N TRP A 199 16.46 -12.27 -1.58
CA TRP A 199 17.68 -12.99 -1.26
C TRP A 199 18.47 -13.36 -2.53
N VAL A 200 17.80 -13.96 -3.52
CA VAL A 200 18.41 -14.37 -4.78
C VAL A 200 19.04 -13.18 -5.50
N THR A 201 18.29 -12.07 -5.63
CA THR A 201 18.81 -10.85 -6.26
C THR A 201 20.01 -10.28 -5.52
N GLN A 202 19.94 -10.21 -4.18
CA GLN A 202 21.01 -9.69 -3.35
C GLN A 202 22.29 -10.53 -3.44
N VAL A 203 22.21 -11.84 -3.20
CA VAL A 203 23.36 -12.75 -3.22
C VAL A 203 23.99 -12.80 -4.61
N THR A 204 23.17 -12.84 -5.66
CA THR A 204 23.65 -12.85 -7.04
C THR A 204 24.49 -11.61 -7.33
N LEU A 205 23.98 -10.42 -7.00
CA LEU A 205 24.69 -9.16 -7.29
C LEU A 205 25.92 -8.97 -6.40
N ALA A 206 25.81 -9.30 -5.11
CA ALA A 206 26.93 -9.27 -4.17
C ALA A 206 28.08 -10.21 -4.57
N THR A 207 27.79 -11.27 -5.33
CA THR A 207 28.79 -12.22 -5.81
C THR A 207 29.29 -11.87 -7.21
N MET A 208 28.40 -11.56 -8.15
CA MET A 208 28.75 -11.38 -9.56
C MET A 208 29.42 -10.03 -9.85
N LEU A 209 29.00 -8.93 -9.22
CA LEU A 209 29.58 -7.61 -9.51
C LEU A 209 31.06 -7.51 -9.11
N PRO A 210 31.51 -8.03 -7.94
CA PRO A 210 32.93 -8.05 -7.62
C PRO A 210 33.77 -8.91 -8.56
N ILE A 211 33.19 -9.97 -9.13
CA ILE A 211 33.88 -10.86 -10.08
C ILE A 211 33.97 -10.22 -11.46
N LEU A 212 32.86 -9.68 -11.98
CA LEU A 212 32.76 -9.21 -13.37
C LEU A 212 33.27 -7.77 -13.55
N LEU A 213 33.06 -6.91 -12.56
CA LEU A 213 33.32 -5.47 -12.65
C LEU A 213 34.36 -4.98 -11.63
N HIS A 214 34.95 -5.90 -10.85
CA HIS A 214 35.91 -5.58 -9.78
C HIS A 214 35.38 -4.54 -8.77
N THR A 215 34.06 -4.46 -8.59
CA THR A 215 33.45 -3.56 -7.62
C THR A 215 33.73 -4.02 -6.19
N PRO A 216 33.90 -3.11 -5.22
CA PRO A 216 34.04 -3.52 -3.83
C PRO A 216 32.75 -4.19 -3.31
N PHE A 217 32.91 -5.22 -2.47
CA PHE A 217 31.80 -6.04 -1.95
C PHE A 217 30.66 -5.20 -1.36
N TRP A 218 30.97 -4.17 -0.57
CA TRP A 218 29.95 -3.32 0.07
C TRP A 218 29.04 -2.63 -0.95
N LEU A 219 29.57 -2.21 -2.10
CA LEU A 219 28.81 -1.54 -3.15
C LEU A 219 27.94 -2.54 -3.90
N ALA A 220 28.51 -3.70 -4.24
CA ALA A 220 27.78 -4.80 -4.83
C ALA A 220 26.61 -5.26 -3.92
N GLN A 221 26.89 -5.43 -2.63
CA GLN A 221 25.91 -5.77 -1.60
C GLN A 221 24.81 -4.71 -1.50
N LEU A 222 25.16 -3.41 -1.45
CA LEU A 222 24.18 -2.32 -1.42
C LEU A 222 23.26 -2.34 -2.64
N THR A 223 23.82 -2.50 -3.85
CA THR A 223 23.00 -2.58 -5.08
C THR A 223 22.06 -3.79 -5.06
N GLY A 224 22.55 -4.94 -4.58
CA GLY A 224 21.76 -6.14 -4.36
C GLY A 224 20.61 -5.92 -3.39
N ILE A 225 20.86 -5.26 -2.26
CA ILE A 225 19.84 -4.94 -1.25
C ILE A 225 18.79 -3.99 -1.84
N LEU A 226 19.18 -2.95 -2.58
CA LEU A 226 18.25 -1.98 -3.16
C LEU A 226 17.29 -2.64 -4.16
N LEU A 227 17.82 -3.48 -5.05
CA LEU A 227 17.00 -4.21 -6.01
C LEU A 227 16.13 -5.28 -5.32
N GLY A 228 16.70 -6.02 -4.36
CA GLY A 228 15.96 -6.98 -3.56
C GLY A 228 14.85 -6.34 -2.73
N PHE A 229 15.07 -5.14 -2.21
CA PHE A 229 14.07 -4.37 -1.47
C PHE A 229 12.87 -4.01 -2.35
N ILE A 230 13.09 -3.62 -3.62
CA ILE A 230 11.99 -3.36 -4.56
C ILE A 230 11.17 -4.63 -4.79
N VAL A 231 11.84 -5.77 -5.01
CA VAL A 231 11.18 -7.08 -5.17
C VAL A 231 10.37 -7.42 -3.91
N ASN A 232 10.96 -7.27 -2.73
CA ASN A 232 10.30 -7.58 -1.45
C ASN A 232 9.16 -6.61 -1.14
N PHE A 233 9.27 -5.34 -1.54
CA PHE A 233 8.19 -4.37 -1.39
C PHE A 233 6.96 -4.80 -2.20
N ILE A 234 7.16 -5.14 -3.49
CA ILE A 234 6.07 -5.56 -4.38
C ILE A 234 5.39 -6.82 -3.83
N PHE A 235 6.15 -7.88 -3.55
CA PHE A 235 5.55 -9.14 -3.11
C PHE A 235 5.12 -9.11 -1.64
N GLY A 236 5.96 -8.57 -0.75
CA GLY A 236 5.75 -8.54 0.70
C GLY A 236 4.57 -7.68 1.12
N TYR A 237 4.48 -6.44 0.61
CA TYR A 237 3.38 -5.55 0.94
C TYR A 237 2.03 -6.12 0.47
N ILE A 238 1.99 -6.68 -0.75
CA ILE A 238 0.75 -7.12 -1.39
C ILE A 238 0.29 -8.49 -0.86
N TYR A 239 1.20 -9.47 -0.80
CA TYR A 239 0.85 -10.87 -0.55
C TYR A 239 0.77 -11.21 0.94
N THR A 240 1.72 -10.76 1.74
CA THR A 240 1.83 -11.17 3.16
C THR A 240 0.80 -10.46 4.03
N TRP A 241 0.57 -9.17 3.83
CA TRP A 241 -0.19 -8.35 4.78
C TRP A 241 -1.45 -7.66 4.25
N SER A 242 -1.67 -7.59 2.93
CA SER A 242 -2.71 -6.71 2.40
C SER A 242 -3.91 -7.43 1.77
N LYS A 243 -3.72 -8.42 0.89
CA LYS A 243 -4.85 -9.16 0.27
C LYS A 243 -5.76 -9.85 1.30
N ASN A 244 -5.16 -10.47 2.31
CA ASN A 244 -5.92 -11.13 3.39
C ASN A 244 -6.72 -10.15 4.25
N ARG A 245 -6.25 -8.89 4.39
CA ARG A 245 -6.90 -7.90 5.26
C ARG A 245 -8.13 -7.27 4.59
N ILE A 246 -8.05 -6.98 3.30
CA ILE A 246 -9.20 -6.46 2.54
C ILE A 246 -10.29 -7.52 2.41
N MET A 247 -9.91 -8.77 2.11
CA MET A 247 -10.86 -9.88 1.99
C MET A 247 -11.54 -10.24 3.33
N GLN A 248 -10.79 -10.30 4.44
CA GLN A 248 -11.37 -10.60 5.75
C GLN A 248 -12.28 -9.47 6.27
N ASN A 249 -11.96 -8.21 5.95
CA ASN A 249 -12.79 -7.07 6.35
C ASN A 249 -14.01 -6.86 5.43
N TYR A 250 -13.97 -7.32 4.18
CA TYR A 250 -15.13 -7.37 3.30
C TYR A 250 -16.17 -8.35 3.84
N GLN A 251 -15.76 -9.57 4.22
CA GLN A 251 -16.66 -10.56 4.81
C GLN A 251 -17.25 -10.18 6.17
N ARG A 252 -16.61 -9.26 6.91
CA ARG A 252 -17.13 -8.74 8.19
C ARG A 252 -18.10 -7.55 8.04
N GLY A 253 -18.09 -6.85 6.91
CA GLY A 253 -19.03 -5.75 6.63
C GLY A 253 -20.34 -6.17 5.96
N VAL A 254 -20.47 -7.48 5.66
CA VAL A 254 -21.66 -8.12 5.07
C VAL A 254 -22.39 -8.98 6.12
N LYS A 255 -22.08 -8.80 7.40
CA LYS A 255 -22.80 -9.42 8.53
C LYS A 255 -23.59 -8.39 9.28
#